data_AF-A0A5C6XCB7-F1
#
_entry.id   AF-A0A5C6XCB7-F1
#
_cell.length_a   1.000
_cell.length_b   1.000
_cell.length_c   1.000
_cell.angle_alpha   90.00
_cell.angle_beta   90.00
_cell.angle_gamma   90.00
#
_symmetry.space_group_name_H-M   'P 1'
#
loop_
_entity.id
_entity.type
_entity.pdbx_description
1 polymer ?
#
loop_
_entity_poly.entity_id
_entity_poly.type
_entity_poly.pdbx_seq_one_letter_code
_entity_poly.pdbx_strand_id
1 'polypeptide(L)'
;MMFGKIAGVWLVTLCVLLAGVGVATAQEQAPLRLGYINTAGDSGERSYESIEDALEESTQIELLDDGEVLASAQAMGLELATFRQSALREENRAAFAQLMSEENIEGLLIHDVFGGGNTLQVVVLGPRGEELADVRYSIRRGRIDQDGVMQVLREVFSALVPEVLAYREAQELERQRQLEEEEAARAQTEAQVEPLDQEDDLRAAAVARHRQQYGNMAPHLKVRAGLMVGQRMMRQSTNEAFEINHNTPLFGGGARVDAMLAIFDGGRAALEVGAHFDVAPYTSQFADEPLAGQYMRGGGQVRYVRGLGPSLKGRGLVGAEILSATLAPNALYTGHSYLTAQLGVGLGYAFGELAELNLAALFTPVISGTNSAGAYGEGSFAPSASAQVGLVVRTFEPFLIGVDYTYQLHLREFPDPVIVEAPVSSRDQFHTVLISAGYRFDFGG
;
A
#
# COMPACT_ATOMS: atom_id res chain seq x y z
N MET A 1 46.74 -16.16 7.09
CA MET A 1 46.67 -16.25 5.61
C MET A 1 45.47 -17.11 5.27
N MET A 2 44.60 -16.83 4.30
CA MET A 2 44.19 -15.63 3.59
C MET A 2 43.06 -16.13 2.66
N PHE A 3 41.95 -15.39 2.58
CA PHE A 3 40.83 -15.51 1.63
C PHE A 3 39.89 -16.73 1.78
N GLY A 4 38.56 -16.62 1.75
CA GLY A 4 37.69 -15.48 1.43
C GLY A 4 36.58 -15.90 0.45
N LYS A 5 35.33 -15.48 0.74
CA LYS A 5 34.11 -15.52 -0.11
C LYS A 5 33.49 -16.92 -0.20
N ILE A 6 32.20 -17.13 0.08
CA ILE A 6 31.03 -16.53 -0.60
C ILE A 6 29.91 -16.30 0.42
N ALA A 7 29.64 -15.02 0.71
CA ALA A 7 28.32 -14.56 1.12
C ALA A 7 27.64 -14.05 -0.16
N GLY A 8 26.45 -14.57 -0.48
CA GLY A 8 25.77 -14.23 -1.72
C GLY A 8 24.30 -14.63 -1.68
N VAL A 9 23.47 -13.62 -1.45
CA VAL A 9 22.18 -13.40 -2.12
C VAL A 9 21.16 -14.54 -2.01
N TRP A 10 20.16 -14.39 -1.13
CA TRP A 10 18.73 -14.56 -1.45
C TRP A 10 17.91 -13.73 -0.44
N LEU A 11 17.74 -12.45 -0.76
CA LEU A 11 16.65 -11.62 -0.29
C LEU A 11 15.67 -11.50 -1.47
N VAL A 12 14.39 -11.31 -1.17
CA VAL A 12 13.26 -11.07 -2.09
C VAL A 12 12.59 -12.35 -2.58
N THR A 13 11.42 -12.66 -2.01
CA THR A 13 10.14 -12.82 -2.76
C THR A 13 9.00 -13.08 -1.75
N LEU A 14 8.30 -12.03 -1.30
CA LEU A 14 6.89 -12.12 -0.94
C LEU A 14 6.26 -10.72 -0.89
N CYS A 15 5.67 -10.30 -2.01
CA CYS A 15 4.68 -9.22 -2.03
C CYS A 15 3.82 -9.37 -3.29
N VAL A 16 2.55 -9.00 -3.13
CA VAL A 16 1.49 -8.82 -4.13
C VAL A 16 0.63 -10.06 -4.41
N LEU A 17 -0.44 -10.18 -3.62
CA LEU A 17 -1.81 -10.43 -4.10
C LEU A 17 -2.81 -9.83 -3.08
N LEU A 18 -2.99 -8.51 -3.13
CA LEU A 18 -4.16 -7.83 -2.57
C LEU A 18 -4.65 -6.81 -3.60
N ALA A 19 -5.38 -7.33 -4.59
CA ALA A 19 -6.27 -6.54 -5.43
C ALA A 19 -7.69 -7.02 -5.10
N GLY A 20 -8.39 -6.27 -4.24
CA GLY A 20 -9.75 -6.60 -3.85
C GLY A 20 -10.26 -5.71 -2.72
N VAL A 21 -10.74 -4.52 -3.08
CA VAL A 21 -11.76 -3.71 -2.38
C VAL A 21 -11.63 -3.59 -0.85
N GLY A 22 -11.06 -2.47 -0.40
CA GLY A 22 -11.13 -2.02 0.98
C GLY A 22 -10.06 -0.98 1.25
N VAL A 23 -10.46 0.29 1.41
CA VAL A 23 -9.55 1.34 1.90
C VAL A 23 -9.38 1.09 3.40
N ALA A 24 -8.53 0.13 3.76
CA ALA A 24 -8.02 0.00 5.12
C ALA A 24 -6.80 0.91 5.21
N THR A 25 -6.87 1.89 6.11
CA THR A 25 -5.78 2.73 6.55
C THR A 25 -4.60 1.84 6.94
N ALA A 26 -3.48 1.94 6.22
CA ALA A 26 -2.20 1.44 6.69
C ALA A 26 -1.69 2.36 7.81
N GLN A 27 -2.38 2.31 8.95
CA GLN A 27 -1.79 2.55 10.26
C GLN A 27 -0.63 1.56 10.38
N GLU A 28 0.48 1.91 11.02
CA GLU A 28 1.38 0.90 11.58
C GLU A 28 0.50 0.00 12.46
N GLN A 29 0.02 -1.09 11.88
CA GLN A 29 -0.84 -2.02 12.59
C GLN A 29 0.07 -2.64 13.62
N ALA A 30 -0.20 -2.35 14.89
CA ALA A 30 0.39 -3.10 15.98
C ALA A 30 0.34 -4.59 15.63
N PRO A 31 1.43 -5.34 15.90
CA PRO A 31 1.48 -6.75 15.56
C PRO A 31 0.23 -7.44 16.08
N LEU A 32 -0.31 -8.38 15.29
CA LEU A 32 -1.50 -9.13 15.65
C LEU A 32 -1.21 -9.88 16.95
N ARG A 33 -1.95 -9.57 18.02
CA ARG A 33 -1.78 -10.25 19.31
C ARG A 33 -2.53 -11.57 19.27
N LEU A 34 -1.77 -12.66 19.25
CA LEU A 34 -2.30 -14.00 18.98
C LEU A 34 -2.02 -14.92 20.17
N GLY A 35 -3.05 -15.57 20.69
CA GLY A 35 -2.88 -16.73 21.56
C GLY A 35 -2.79 -17.99 20.72
N TYR A 36 -1.83 -18.88 21.00
CA TYR A 36 -1.76 -20.20 20.38
C TYR A 36 -1.60 -21.27 21.44
N ILE A 37 -2.64 -22.10 21.63
CA ILE A 37 -2.66 -23.07 22.73
C ILE A 37 -2.65 -24.51 22.22
N ASN A 38 -1.85 -25.37 22.85
CA ASN A 38 -1.85 -26.79 22.60
C ASN A 38 -2.88 -27.51 23.49
N THR A 39 -3.94 -28.03 22.87
CA THR A 39 -4.91 -28.90 23.55
C THR A 39 -4.73 -30.38 23.23
N ALA A 40 -3.80 -30.77 22.36
CA ALA A 40 -3.55 -32.16 21.96
C ALA A 40 -2.68 -32.96 22.96
N GLY A 41 -2.05 -32.27 23.91
CA GLY A 41 -1.00 -32.83 24.79
C GLY A 41 0.19 -33.38 23.99
N ASP A 42 0.92 -34.35 24.57
CA ASP A 42 2.15 -34.94 23.99
C ASP A 42 1.99 -35.46 22.55
N SER A 43 0.76 -35.79 22.14
CA SER A 43 0.48 -36.39 20.83
C SER A 43 0.51 -35.38 19.67
N GLY A 44 0.34 -34.09 19.96
CA GLY A 44 0.39 -32.99 18.99
C GLY A 44 1.59 -32.07 19.14
N GLU A 45 2.45 -32.26 20.14
CA GLU A 45 3.56 -31.35 20.47
C GLU A 45 4.43 -30.98 19.26
N ARG A 46 4.81 -31.96 18.44
CA ARG A 46 5.67 -31.70 17.28
C ARG A 46 5.03 -30.85 16.19
N SER A 47 3.71 -31.02 15.97
CA SER A 47 2.99 -30.15 15.03
C SER A 47 2.68 -28.79 15.64
N TYR A 48 2.63 -28.69 16.97
CA TYR A 48 2.47 -27.45 17.70
C TYR A 48 3.71 -26.59 17.54
N GLU A 49 4.87 -27.12 17.94
CA GLU A 49 6.19 -26.48 17.81
C GLU A 49 6.44 -26.04 16.36
N SER A 50 6.11 -26.87 15.36
CA SER A 50 6.34 -26.52 13.95
C SER A 50 5.48 -25.35 13.45
N ILE A 51 4.28 -25.17 14.01
CA ILE A 51 3.40 -24.04 13.66
C ILE A 51 3.78 -22.81 14.50
N GLU A 52 4.12 -23.02 15.77
CA GLU A 52 4.62 -21.99 16.68
C GLU A 52 5.89 -21.32 16.15
N ASP A 53 6.91 -22.10 15.78
CA ASP A 53 8.15 -21.62 15.16
C ASP A 53 7.85 -20.71 13.95
N ALA A 54 6.88 -21.12 13.10
CA ALA A 54 6.49 -20.35 11.92
C ALA A 54 5.72 -19.06 12.26
N LEU A 55 5.00 -19.03 13.39
CA LEU A 55 4.33 -17.84 13.90
C LEU A 55 5.35 -16.87 14.53
N GLU A 56 6.32 -17.38 15.29
CA GLU A 56 7.39 -16.59 15.92
C GLU A 56 8.35 -15.94 14.91
N GLU A 57 8.60 -16.61 13.76
CA GLU A 57 9.40 -16.04 12.68
C GLU A 57 8.74 -14.78 12.04
N SER A 58 7.46 -14.53 12.28
CA SER A 58 6.71 -13.41 11.71
C SER A 58 6.83 -12.14 12.54
N THR A 59 7.34 -11.06 11.92
CA THR A 59 7.38 -9.72 12.55
C THR A 59 6.01 -9.05 12.67
N GLN A 60 4.95 -9.68 12.17
CA GLN A 60 3.58 -9.13 12.16
C GLN A 60 2.70 -9.73 13.25
N ILE A 61 3.22 -10.67 14.04
CA ILE A 61 2.49 -11.41 15.07
C ILE A 61 3.23 -11.22 16.40
N GLU A 62 2.47 -10.90 17.45
CA GLU A 62 2.92 -10.95 18.82
C GLU A 62 2.26 -12.19 19.44
N LEU A 63 3.03 -13.26 19.57
CA LEU A 63 2.55 -14.50 20.18
C LEU A 63 2.56 -14.35 21.70
N LEU A 64 1.41 -14.61 22.32
CA LEU A 64 1.25 -14.59 23.77
C LEU A 64 1.66 -15.94 24.36
N ASP A 65 2.22 -15.92 25.57
CA ASP A 65 2.58 -17.12 26.32
C ASP A 65 1.35 -18.00 26.54
N ASP A 66 1.42 -19.26 26.09
CA ASP A 66 0.30 -20.20 26.11
C ASP A 66 -0.13 -20.53 27.55
N GLY A 67 0.82 -20.61 28.47
CA GLY A 67 0.62 -20.83 29.90
C GLY A 67 -0.13 -19.69 30.57
N GLU A 68 0.23 -18.44 30.25
CA GLU A 68 -0.49 -17.25 30.74
C GLU A 68 -1.93 -17.20 30.23
N VAL A 69 -2.15 -17.43 28.93
CA VAL A 69 -3.50 -17.47 28.35
C VAL A 69 -4.35 -18.58 28.97
N LEU A 70 -3.78 -19.76 29.18
CA LEU A 70 -4.49 -20.88 29.81
C LEU A 70 -4.78 -20.61 31.30
N ALA A 71 -3.88 -19.96 32.03
CA ALA A 71 -4.09 -19.60 33.43
C ALA A 71 -5.23 -18.58 33.58
N SER A 72 -5.25 -17.53 32.74
CA SER A 72 -6.32 -16.54 32.72
C SER A 72 -7.66 -17.16 32.31
N ALA A 73 -7.66 -18.06 31.34
CA ALA A 73 -8.87 -18.78 30.94
C ALA A 73 -9.43 -19.66 32.08
N GLN A 74 -8.57 -20.37 32.81
CA GLN A 74 -8.99 -21.17 33.97
C GLN A 74 -9.59 -20.31 35.08
N ALA A 75 -9.06 -19.10 35.31
CA ALA A 75 -9.63 -18.16 36.27
C ALA A 75 -11.07 -17.72 35.89
N MET A 76 -11.40 -17.75 34.60
CA MET A 76 -12.75 -17.48 34.06
C MET A 76 -13.65 -18.72 33.97
N GLY A 77 -13.19 -19.88 34.46
CA GLY A 77 -13.95 -21.14 34.42
C GLY A 77 -13.90 -21.87 33.09
N LEU A 78 -12.98 -21.52 32.19
CA LEU A 78 -12.76 -22.22 30.93
C LEU A 78 -11.78 -23.39 31.15
N GLU A 79 -12.31 -24.61 31.20
CA GLU A 79 -11.50 -25.83 31.30
C GLU A 79 -10.96 -26.26 29.92
N LEU A 80 -9.89 -27.07 29.90
CA LEU A 80 -9.32 -27.66 28.67
C LEU A 80 -10.37 -28.36 27.78
N ALA A 81 -11.40 -28.96 28.38
CA ALA A 81 -12.50 -29.59 27.65
C ALA A 81 -13.33 -28.57 26.85
N THR A 82 -13.48 -27.35 27.36
CA THR A 82 -14.20 -26.25 26.73
C THR A 82 -13.52 -25.82 25.43
N PHE A 83 -12.19 -25.81 25.39
CA PHE A 83 -11.43 -25.49 24.18
C PHE A 83 -11.55 -26.55 23.09
N ARG A 84 -11.68 -27.83 23.45
CA ARG A 84 -11.74 -28.94 22.47
C ARG A 84 -13.11 -29.09 21.82
N GLN A 85 -14.20 -28.80 22.53
CA GLN A 85 -15.56 -29.08 22.06
C GLN A 85 -16.25 -27.84 21.48
N SER A 86 -16.64 -27.89 20.20
CA SER A 86 -17.33 -26.77 19.52
C SER A 86 -18.61 -26.31 20.25
N ALA A 87 -19.42 -27.23 20.76
CA ALA A 87 -20.63 -26.89 21.52
C ALA A 87 -20.32 -26.09 22.80
N LEU A 88 -19.25 -26.45 23.52
CA LEU A 88 -18.84 -25.74 24.73
C LEU A 88 -18.18 -24.40 24.41
N ARG A 89 -17.48 -24.28 23.28
CA ARG A 89 -16.95 -23.00 22.81
C ARG A 89 -18.06 -21.99 22.55
N GLU A 90 -19.12 -22.42 21.86
CA GLU A 90 -20.26 -21.56 21.58
C GLU A 90 -21.04 -21.19 22.85
N GLU A 91 -21.28 -22.15 23.75
CA GLU A 91 -21.95 -21.88 25.04
C GLU A 91 -21.17 -20.87 25.90
N ASN A 92 -19.84 -20.94 25.86
CA ASN A 92 -18.95 -20.07 26.63
C ASN A 92 -18.38 -18.89 25.83
N ARG A 93 -18.98 -18.55 24.68
CA ARG A 93 -18.51 -17.47 23.80
C ARG A 93 -18.28 -16.15 24.55
N ALA A 94 -19.17 -15.81 25.49
CA ALA A 94 -19.04 -14.58 26.28
C ALA A 94 -17.80 -14.60 27.18
N ALA A 95 -17.46 -15.75 27.77
CA ALA A 95 -16.25 -15.92 28.58
C ALA A 95 -14.98 -15.86 27.71
N PHE A 96 -15.02 -16.44 26.49
CA PHE A 96 -13.94 -16.25 25.52
C PHE A 96 -13.78 -14.79 25.11
N ALA A 97 -14.87 -14.07 24.81
CA ALA A 97 -14.80 -12.65 24.49
C ALA A 97 -14.19 -11.82 25.62
N GLN A 98 -14.53 -12.16 26.87
CA GLN A 98 -13.97 -11.51 28.05
C GLN A 98 -12.46 -11.81 28.20
N LEU A 99 -12.05 -13.07 28.06
CA LEU A 99 -10.63 -13.46 28.05
C LEU A 99 -9.84 -12.67 27.01
N MET A 100 -10.35 -12.63 25.78
CA MET A 100 -9.71 -11.95 24.66
C MET A 100 -9.61 -10.44 24.92
N SER A 101 -10.63 -9.84 25.54
CA SER A 101 -10.60 -8.42 25.91
C SER A 101 -9.65 -8.10 27.06
N GLU A 102 -9.58 -8.94 28.10
CA GLU A 102 -8.76 -8.69 29.29
C GLU A 102 -7.27 -8.88 29.00
N GLU A 103 -6.92 -9.92 28.24
CA GLU A 103 -5.54 -10.23 27.85
C GLU A 103 -5.11 -9.54 26.54
N ASN A 104 -5.99 -8.69 25.99
CA ASN A 104 -5.80 -7.98 24.73
C ASN A 104 -5.38 -8.93 23.57
N ILE A 105 -6.09 -10.05 23.46
CA ILE A 105 -5.92 -11.06 22.42
C ILE A 105 -6.86 -10.74 21.27
N GLU A 106 -6.33 -10.68 20.06
CA GLU A 106 -7.11 -10.36 18.86
C GLU A 106 -7.52 -11.61 18.09
N GLY A 107 -6.77 -12.72 18.25
CA GLY A 107 -7.16 -14.04 17.78
C GLY A 107 -6.62 -15.15 18.68
N LEU A 108 -7.39 -16.22 18.85
CA LEU A 108 -6.96 -17.39 19.61
C LEU A 108 -7.01 -18.62 18.72
N LEU A 109 -5.87 -19.28 18.58
CA LEU A 109 -5.71 -20.52 17.83
C LEU A 109 -5.66 -21.69 18.81
N ILE A 110 -6.58 -22.63 18.65
CA ILE A 110 -6.66 -23.84 19.47
C ILE A 110 -6.19 -25.02 18.64
N HIS A 111 -5.04 -25.56 19.01
CA HIS A 111 -4.46 -26.72 18.36
C HIS A 111 -4.96 -28.01 19.02
N ASP A 112 -5.51 -28.93 18.23
CA ASP A 112 -5.80 -30.29 18.64
C ASP A 112 -5.33 -31.31 17.58
N VAL A 113 -5.10 -32.55 18.01
CA VAL A 113 -4.72 -33.66 17.14
C VAL A 113 -5.50 -34.90 17.50
N PHE A 114 -6.19 -35.47 16.50
CA PHE A 114 -7.00 -36.68 16.69
C PHE A 114 -6.67 -37.77 15.67
N GLY A 115 -7.38 -38.90 15.78
CA GLY A 115 -7.19 -40.05 14.90
C GLY A 115 -5.83 -40.75 15.08
N GLY A 116 -5.26 -40.69 16.28
CA GLY A 116 -3.95 -41.29 16.59
C GLY A 116 -2.77 -40.53 16.01
N GLY A 117 -2.88 -39.20 15.88
CA GLY A 117 -1.83 -38.36 15.31
C GLY A 117 -1.92 -38.19 13.79
N ASN A 118 -3.07 -38.42 13.18
CA ASN A 118 -3.22 -38.38 11.72
C ASN A 118 -4.04 -37.19 11.20
N THR A 119 -4.72 -36.47 12.09
CA THR A 119 -5.45 -35.26 11.71
C THR A 119 -5.14 -34.15 12.69
N LEU A 120 -4.57 -33.08 12.16
CA LEU A 120 -4.38 -31.80 12.82
C LEU A 120 -5.69 -31.02 12.72
N GLN A 121 -6.07 -30.37 13.81
CA GLN A 121 -7.14 -29.40 13.87
C GLN A 121 -6.62 -28.10 14.47
N VAL A 122 -6.88 -26.99 13.80
CA VAL A 122 -6.66 -25.66 14.33
C VAL A 122 -7.99 -24.93 14.29
N VAL A 123 -8.57 -24.71 15.46
CA VAL A 123 -9.78 -23.90 15.61
C VAL A 123 -9.38 -22.44 15.79
N VAL A 124 -10.01 -21.56 15.04
CA VAL A 124 -9.75 -20.12 15.05
C VAL A 124 -10.87 -19.42 15.77
N LEU A 125 -10.57 -18.78 16.89
CA LEU A 125 -11.49 -17.86 17.57
C LEU A 125 -11.17 -16.40 17.23
N GLY A 126 -12.22 -15.65 16.94
CA GLY A 126 -12.16 -14.22 16.68
C GLY A 126 -12.12 -13.37 17.96
N PRO A 127 -11.93 -12.05 17.83
CA PRO A 127 -11.76 -11.13 18.96
C PRO A 127 -13.01 -10.99 19.84
N ARG A 128 -14.20 -11.41 19.37
CA ARG A 128 -15.43 -11.45 20.18
C ARG A 128 -15.81 -12.86 20.63
N GLY A 129 -14.83 -13.78 20.62
CA GLY A 129 -14.95 -15.14 21.13
C GLY A 129 -15.71 -16.11 20.22
N GLU A 130 -16.18 -15.68 19.05
CA GLU A 130 -16.78 -16.60 18.05
C GLU A 130 -15.77 -17.56 17.45
N GLU A 131 -16.24 -18.74 17.11
CA GLU A 131 -15.52 -19.65 16.22
C GLU A 131 -15.65 -19.18 14.77
N LEU A 132 -14.51 -18.81 14.17
CA LEU A 132 -14.43 -18.32 12.79
C LEU A 132 -14.19 -19.45 11.79
N ALA A 133 -13.32 -20.39 12.15
CA ALA A 133 -12.94 -21.50 11.28
C ALA A 133 -12.50 -22.72 12.09
N ASP A 134 -12.72 -23.89 11.50
CA ASP A 134 -12.21 -25.19 11.94
C ASP A 134 -11.33 -25.75 10.81
N VAL A 135 -10.02 -25.48 10.88
CA VAL A 135 -9.05 -25.87 9.86
C VAL A 135 -8.54 -27.27 10.16
N ARG A 136 -8.69 -28.20 9.21
CA ARG A 136 -8.28 -29.60 9.37
C ARG A 136 -7.27 -30.01 8.32
N TYR A 137 -6.17 -30.58 8.76
CA TYR A 137 -5.09 -31.03 7.88
C TYR A 137 -4.68 -32.48 8.18
N SER A 138 -4.39 -33.24 7.13
CA SER A 138 -3.95 -34.63 7.26
C SER A 138 -2.47 -34.67 7.56
N ILE A 139 -2.10 -35.16 8.74
CA ILE A 139 -0.72 -35.28 9.21
C ILE A 139 -0.33 -36.74 9.40
N ARG A 140 0.95 -37.03 9.65
CA ARG A 140 1.41 -38.41 9.89
C ARG A 140 2.11 -38.50 11.24
N ARG A 141 1.47 -39.18 12.20
CA ARG A 141 1.98 -39.43 13.55
C ARG A 141 2.40 -38.15 14.30
N GLY A 142 1.54 -37.14 14.29
CA GLY A 142 1.76 -35.86 14.99
C GLY A 142 2.78 -34.95 14.28
N ARG A 143 3.13 -35.23 13.03
CA ARG A 143 4.10 -34.44 12.25
C ARG A 143 3.44 -33.81 11.04
N ILE A 144 3.63 -32.50 10.92
CA ILE A 144 3.28 -31.68 9.77
C ILE A 144 4.56 -31.33 9.00
N ASP A 145 4.46 -31.21 7.68
CA ASP A 145 5.55 -30.71 6.84
C ASP A 145 5.42 -29.20 6.62
N GLN A 146 6.48 -28.57 6.10
CA GLN A 146 6.52 -27.11 5.92
C GLN A 146 5.40 -26.61 4.99
N ASP A 147 5.10 -27.35 3.92
CA ASP A 147 3.99 -27.02 3.02
C ASP A 147 2.63 -27.09 3.74
N GLY A 148 2.44 -28.09 4.61
CA GLY A 148 1.27 -28.21 5.47
C GLY A 148 1.15 -27.06 6.47
N VAL A 149 2.26 -26.65 7.12
CA VAL A 149 2.27 -25.48 8.02
C VAL A 149 1.79 -24.24 7.28
N MET A 150 2.37 -23.96 6.11
CA MET A 150 1.99 -22.80 5.30
C MET A 150 0.54 -22.85 4.83
N GLN A 151 0.02 -24.04 4.52
CA GLN A 151 -1.39 -24.20 4.15
C GLN A 151 -2.32 -23.93 5.34
N VAL A 152 -2.03 -24.51 6.50
CA VAL A 152 -2.83 -24.29 7.72
C VAL A 152 -2.84 -22.82 8.10
N LEU A 153 -1.67 -22.17 8.14
CA LEU A 153 -1.56 -20.74 8.45
C LEU A 153 -2.32 -19.87 7.44
N ARG A 154 -2.26 -20.20 6.14
CA ARG A 154 -3.02 -19.47 5.12
C ARG A 154 -4.53 -19.55 5.37
N GLU A 155 -5.05 -20.73 5.67
CA GLU A 155 -6.47 -20.93 5.95
C GLU A 155 -6.88 -20.20 7.25
N VAL A 156 -6.07 -20.32 8.31
CA VAL A 156 -6.26 -19.63 9.58
C VAL A 156 -6.33 -18.11 9.41
N PHE A 157 -5.32 -17.49 8.78
CA PHE A 157 -5.27 -16.04 8.62
C PHE A 157 -6.30 -15.53 7.62
N SER A 158 -6.71 -16.34 6.64
CA SER A 158 -7.79 -15.96 5.73
C SER A 158 -9.13 -15.76 6.44
N ALA A 159 -9.37 -16.50 7.53
CA ALA A 159 -10.55 -16.36 8.37
C ALA A 159 -10.37 -15.27 9.44
N LEU A 160 -9.21 -15.22 10.08
CA LEU A 160 -8.97 -14.36 11.25
C LEU A 160 -8.79 -12.88 10.90
N VAL A 161 -7.95 -12.57 9.90
CA VAL A 161 -7.52 -11.19 9.62
C VAL A 161 -8.71 -10.25 9.33
N PRO A 162 -9.70 -10.62 8.49
CA PRO A 162 -10.84 -9.73 8.23
C PRO A 162 -11.61 -9.31 9.48
N GLU A 163 -11.82 -10.26 10.41
CA GLU A 163 -12.59 -10.01 11.64
C GLU A 163 -11.80 -9.15 12.65
N VAL A 164 -10.49 -9.35 12.74
CA VAL A 164 -9.63 -8.50 13.58
C VAL A 164 -9.62 -7.06 13.07
N LEU A 165 -9.54 -6.85 11.75
CA LEU A 165 -9.60 -5.51 11.18
C LEU A 165 -10.94 -4.84 11.47
N ALA A 166 -12.06 -5.55 11.27
CA ALA A 166 -13.38 -5.04 11.60
C ALA A 166 -13.54 -4.72 13.09
N TYR A 167 -12.92 -5.52 13.96
CA TYR A 167 -12.92 -5.27 15.41
C TYR A 167 -12.12 -4.03 15.79
N ARG A 168 -10.92 -3.84 15.23
CA ARG A 168 -10.09 -2.64 15.45
C ARG A 168 -10.82 -1.38 15.00
N GLU A 169 -11.44 -1.39 13.83
CA GLU A 169 -12.24 -0.27 13.31
C GLU A 169 -13.41 0.09 14.24
N ALA A 170 -14.11 -0.92 14.76
CA ALA A 170 -15.21 -0.70 15.70
C ALA A 170 -14.74 -0.07 17.02
N GLN A 171 -13.63 -0.53 17.58
CA GLN A 171 -13.05 0.06 18.79
C GLN A 171 -12.61 1.51 18.59
N GLU A 172 -12.00 1.83 17.44
CA GLU A 172 -11.59 3.20 17.13
C GLU A 172 -12.80 4.14 17.02
N LEU A 173 -13.89 3.67 16.38
CA LEU A 173 -15.12 4.44 16.27
C LEU A 173 -15.77 4.69 17.64
N GLU A 174 -15.76 3.69 18.52
CA GLU A 174 -16.30 3.82 19.87
C GLU A 174 -15.47 4.76 20.74
N ARG A 175 -14.13 4.69 20.63
CA ARG A 175 -13.22 5.64 21.28
C ARG A 175 -13.45 7.07 20.81
N GLN A 176 -13.67 7.28 19.50
CA GLN A 176 -14.00 8.61 18.96
C GLN A 176 -15.32 9.15 19.53
N ARG A 177 -16.36 8.30 19.63
CA ARG A 177 -17.65 8.70 20.24
C ARG A 177 -17.50 9.08 21.70
N GLN A 178 -16.74 8.31 22.48
CA GLN A 178 -16.49 8.64 23.89
C GLN A 178 -15.77 9.98 24.05
N LEU A 179 -14.78 10.26 23.20
CA LEU A 179 -14.08 11.55 23.20
C LEU A 179 -15.02 12.72 22.83
N GLU A 180 -15.91 12.54 21.86
CA GLU A 180 -16.93 13.54 21.50
C GLU A 180 -17.93 13.79 22.64
N GLU A 181 -18.36 12.73 23.34
CA GLU A 181 -19.24 12.83 24.51
C GLU A 181 -18.56 13.52 25.70
N GLU A 182 -17.28 13.21 25.97
CA GLU A 182 -16.49 13.88 27.00
C GLU A 182 -16.26 15.37 26.67
N GLU A 183 -16.00 15.72 25.41
CA GLU A 183 -15.90 17.11 24.97
C GLU A 183 -17.24 17.85 25.11
N ALA A 184 -18.36 17.21 24.78
CA ALA A 184 -19.70 17.78 24.96
C ALA A 184 -20.04 17.99 26.45
N ALA A 185 -19.64 17.07 27.33
CA ALA A 185 -19.83 17.20 28.77
C ALA A 185 -18.96 18.34 29.38
N ARG A 186 -17.71 18.49 28.91
CA ARG A 186 -16.86 19.62 29.31
C ARG A 186 -17.41 20.96 28.83
N ALA A 187 -17.92 21.04 27.61
CA ALA A 187 -18.52 22.26 27.05
C ALA A 187 -19.77 22.73 27.83
N GLN A 188 -20.52 21.82 28.46
CA GLN A 188 -21.66 22.16 29.32
C GLN A 188 -21.25 22.67 30.71
N THR A 189 -20.03 22.36 31.17
CA THR A 189 -19.55 22.71 32.51
C THR A 189 -18.88 24.10 32.55
N GLU A 190 -18.36 24.59 31.41
CA GLU A 190 -17.70 25.90 31.30
C GLU A 190 -18.67 27.08 30.98
N ALA A 191 -19.98 26.84 30.86
CA ALA A 191 -20.98 27.84 30.47
C ALA A 191 -21.47 28.79 31.60
N GLN A 192 -20.75 28.90 32.72
CA GLN A 192 -20.95 29.96 33.72
C GLN A 192 -19.62 30.63 34.06
N VAL A 193 -19.31 31.76 33.40
CA VAL A 193 -18.74 33.01 33.95
C VAL A 193 -18.54 34.01 32.80
N GLU A 194 -19.02 35.22 33.06
CA GLU A 194 -18.98 36.54 32.41
C GLU A 194 -18.42 36.78 30.97
N PRO A 195 -19.05 37.70 30.23
CA PRO A 195 -18.64 38.08 28.88
C PRO A 195 -17.54 39.14 28.90
N LEU A 196 -16.59 39.05 27.97
CA LEU A 196 -16.09 40.15 27.12
C LEU A 196 -14.93 39.64 26.22
N ASP A 197 -14.96 40.09 24.96
CA ASP A 197 -13.89 40.12 23.94
C ASP A 197 -13.36 38.80 23.32
N GLN A 198 -14.13 37.72 23.33
CA GLN A 198 -13.61 36.38 22.98
C GLN A 198 -13.79 35.89 21.53
N GLU A 199 -14.47 36.60 20.61
CA GLU A 199 -14.79 36.00 19.30
C GLU A 199 -13.54 35.70 18.44
N ASP A 200 -12.56 36.59 18.44
CA ASP A 200 -11.31 36.40 17.70
C ASP A 200 -10.38 35.38 18.37
N ASP A 201 -10.31 35.36 19.70
CA ASP A 201 -9.53 34.37 20.46
C ASP A 201 -10.14 32.97 20.41
N LEU A 202 -11.48 32.87 20.44
CA LEU A 202 -12.19 31.60 20.24
C LEU A 202 -12.03 31.10 18.82
N ARG A 203 -12.05 31.99 17.82
CA ARG A 203 -11.78 31.62 16.44
C ARG A 203 -10.34 31.18 16.23
N ALA A 204 -9.37 31.87 16.84
CA ALA A 204 -7.97 31.48 16.81
C ALA A 204 -7.74 30.13 17.50
N ALA A 205 -8.35 29.91 18.67
CA ALA A 205 -8.29 28.65 19.41
C ALA A 205 -9.01 27.51 18.69
N ALA A 206 -10.15 27.78 18.05
CA ALA A 206 -10.87 26.81 17.23
C ALA A 206 -10.06 26.45 15.97
N VAL A 207 -9.44 27.43 15.31
CA VAL A 207 -8.52 27.19 14.19
C VAL A 207 -7.30 26.40 14.65
N ALA A 208 -6.74 26.69 15.83
CA ALA A 208 -5.60 25.95 16.39
C ALA A 208 -5.96 24.48 16.73
N ARG A 209 -7.08 24.25 17.41
CA ARG A 209 -7.61 22.89 17.68
C ARG A 209 -7.92 22.15 16.38
N HIS A 210 -8.56 22.82 15.43
CA HIS A 210 -8.91 22.24 14.14
C HIS A 210 -7.67 21.96 13.25
N ARG A 211 -6.60 22.75 13.38
CA ARG A 211 -5.27 22.46 12.77
C ARG A 211 -4.64 21.21 13.35
N GLN A 212 -4.74 20.99 14.66
CA GLN A 212 -4.25 19.76 15.30
C GLN A 212 -5.03 18.53 14.80
N GLN A 213 -6.33 18.66 14.60
CA GLN A 213 -7.19 17.54 14.20
C GLN A 213 -7.07 17.16 12.71
N TYR A 214 -6.86 18.13 11.81
CA TYR A 214 -6.94 17.89 10.36
C TYR A 214 -5.64 18.19 9.57
N GLY A 215 -4.52 18.43 10.27
CA GLY A 215 -3.21 18.70 9.66
C GLY A 215 -3.08 20.15 9.17
N ASN A 216 -1.96 20.80 9.50
CA ASN A 216 -1.68 22.19 9.12
C ASN A 216 -0.82 22.24 7.85
N MET A 217 -1.39 22.70 6.74
CA MET A 217 -0.65 22.97 5.50
C MET A 217 0.06 24.33 5.59
N ALA A 218 1.25 24.41 5.02
CA ALA A 218 2.06 25.63 4.97
C ALA A 218 2.63 25.84 3.56
N PRO A 219 2.76 27.09 3.09
CA PRO A 219 3.21 27.36 1.73
C PRO A 219 4.66 26.93 1.60
N HIS A 220 4.97 26.18 0.55
CA HIS A 220 6.33 25.69 0.34
C HIS A 220 6.61 25.41 -1.14
N LEU A 221 7.90 25.37 -1.48
CA LEU A 221 8.43 24.90 -2.74
C LEU A 221 9.41 23.76 -2.46
N LYS A 222 9.14 22.58 -3.01
CA LYS A 222 10.03 21.43 -2.99
C LYS A 222 10.66 21.29 -4.37
N VAL A 223 11.97 21.21 -4.42
CA VAL A 223 12.72 20.92 -5.65
C VAL A 223 13.59 19.70 -5.39
N ARG A 224 13.45 18.66 -6.22
CA ARG A 224 14.22 17.41 -6.12
C ARG A 224 14.75 17.01 -7.49
N ALA A 225 15.95 16.45 -7.52
CA ALA A 225 16.53 15.90 -8.74
C ALA A 225 17.38 14.66 -8.40
N GLY A 226 17.58 13.78 -9.37
CA GLY A 226 18.41 12.61 -9.16
C GLY A 226 18.36 11.57 -10.27
N LEU A 227 18.62 10.33 -9.87
CA LEU A 227 18.77 9.19 -10.75
C LEU A 227 17.42 8.60 -11.10
N MET A 228 17.14 8.44 -12.39
CA MET A 228 15.99 7.69 -12.87
C MET A 228 16.42 6.32 -13.37
N VAL A 229 15.75 5.27 -12.89
CA VAL A 229 15.89 3.90 -13.36
C VAL A 229 14.52 3.34 -13.71
N GLY A 230 14.44 2.51 -14.73
CA GLY A 230 13.15 1.99 -15.16
C GLY A 230 13.24 0.97 -16.25
N GLN A 231 12.06 0.61 -16.74
CA GLN A 231 11.87 -0.37 -17.78
C GLN A 231 10.65 0.00 -18.61
N ARG A 232 10.79 -0.13 -19.92
CA ARG A 232 9.71 -0.04 -20.89
C ARG A 232 9.43 -1.41 -21.46
N MET A 233 8.16 -1.82 -21.45
CA MET A 233 7.69 -3.06 -22.06
C MET A 233 6.67 -2.70 -23.14
N MET A 234 7.08 -2.81 -24.39
CA MET A 234 6.26 -2.49 -25.55
C MET A 234 5.94 -3.79 -26.30
N ARG A 235 4.65 -3.98 -26.59
CA ARG A 235 4.18 -5.02 -27.51
C ARG A 235 3.34 -4.37 -28.58
N GLN A 236 3.66 -4.61 -29.83
CA GLN A 236 2.90 -4.15 -30.98
C GLN A 236 2.68 -5.33 -31.92
N SER A 237 1.43 -5.59 -32.30
CA SER A 237 1.08 -6.75 -33.11
C SER A 237 0.04 -6.41 -34.16
N THR A 238 0.14 -7.10 -35.28
CA THR A 238 -0.91 -7.20 -36.30
C THR A 238 -1.32 -8.67 -36.41
N ASN A 239 -2.55 -8.93 -36.84
CA ASN A 239 -3.02 -10.31 -37.01
C ASN A 239 -2.32 -11.04 -38.16
N GLU A 240 -1.67 -10.32 -39.08
CA GLU A 240 -1.27 -10.88 -40.38
C GLU A 240 0.19 -10.59 -40.79
N ALA A 241 0.89 -9.63 -40.16
CA ALA A 241 2.18 -9.16 -40.70
C ALA A 241 3.37 -9.29 -39.73
N PHE A 242 3.20 -8.93 -38.46
CA PHE A 242 4.32 -8.90 -37.50
C PHE A 242 3.87 -8.85 -36.04
N GLU A 243 4.78 -9.27 -35.16
CA GLU A 243 4.76 -9.01 -33.73
C GLU A 243 6.10 -8.42 -33.30
N ILE A 244 6.06 -7.24 -32.67
CA ILE A 244 7.20 -6.56 -32.06
C ILE A 244 7.00 -6.66 -30.55
N ASN A 245 7.97 -7.23 -29.85
CA ASN A 245 7.99 -7.28 -28.38
C ASN A 245 9.34 -6.79 -27.88
N HIS A 246 9.34 -5.64 -27.22
CA HIS A 246 10.55 -4.94 -26.80
C HIS A 246 10.52 -4.68 -25.32
N ASN A 247 11.58 -5.14 -24.65
CA ASN A 247 11.85 -4.80 -23.28
C ASN A 247 13.11 -3.96 -23.22
N THR A 248 12.99 -2.73 -22.73
CA THR A 248 14.06 -1.74 -22.80
C THR A 248 14.33 -1.18 -21.40
N PRO A 249 15.52 -1.41 -20.83
CA PRO A 249 15.91 -0.77 -19.59
C PRO A 249 16.13 0.73 -19.81
N LEU A 250 15.72 1.53 -18.83
CA LEU A 250 15.86 2.99 -18.83
C LEU A 250 16.80 3.37 -17.69
N PHE A 251 17.83 4.15 -17.99
CA PHE A 251 18.75 4.69 -17.01
C PHE A 251 19.10 6.13 -17.36
N GLY A 252 18.85 7.05 -16.45
CA GLY A 252 19.04 8.47 -16.71
C GLY A 252 18.80 9.34 -15.49
N GLY A 253 18.24 10.53 -15.73
CA GLY A 253 18.03 11.54 -14.71
C GLY A 253 16.61 12.09 -14.74
N GLY A 254 16.20 12.64 -13.60
CA GLY A 254 14.90 13.30 -13.50
C GLY A 254 14.88 14.39 -12.42
N ALA A 255 13.85 15.23 -12.50
CA ALA A 255 13.60 16.31 -11.57
C ALA A 255 12.10 16.45 -11.28
N ARG A 256 11.79 16.91 -10.06
CA ARG A 256 10.44 17.18 -9.56
C ARG A 256 10.43 18.55 -8.90
N VAL A 257 9.37 19.30 -9.14
CA VAL A 257 9.10 20.57 -8.50
C VAL A 257 7.66 20.54 -8.02
N ASP A 258 7.44 20.77 -6.74
CA ASP A 258 6.10 20.83 -6.15
C ASP A 258 5.98 22.11 -5.32
N ALA A 259 5.01 22.95 -5.66
CA ALA A 259 4.75 24.21 -4.98
C ALA A 259 3.37 24.17 -4.33
N MET A 260 3.32 24.21 -3.00
CA MET A 260 2.07 24.37 -2.26
C MET A 260 1.72 25.86 -2.21
N LEU A 261 0.70 26.21 -2.97
CA LEU A 261 0.18 27.57 -3.12
C LEU A 261 -1.18 27.67 -2.43
N ALA A 262 -1.60 28.92 -2.17
CA ALA A 262 -2.95 29.30 -1.74
C ALA A 262 -3.57 28.37 -0.67
N ILE A 263 -3.44 28.76 0.60
CA ILE A 263 -3.95 27.98 1.72
C ILE A 263 -5.30 28.54 2.15
N PHE A 264 -6.25 27.63 2.31
CA PHE A 264 -7.63 27.94 2.68
C PHE A 264 -8.02 27.19 3.95
N ASP A 265 -9.24 27.46 4.43
CA ASP A 265 -9.86 26.72 5.54
C ASP A 265 -8.95 26.61 6.78
N GLY A 266 -8.26 27.71 7.10
CA GLY A 266 -7.37 27.80 8.25
C GLY A 266 -6.12 26.91 8.20
N GLY A 267 -5.77 26.35 7.04
CA GLY A 267 -4.64 25.41 6.89
C GLY A 267 -5.05 24.00 6.45
N ARG A 268 -6.35 23.71 6.33
CA ARG A 268 -6.85 22.36 6.00
C ARG A 268 -6.82 22.04 4.52
N ALA A 269 -6.84 23.04 3.65
CA ALA A 269 -6.83 22.81 2.21
C ALA A 269 -5.81 23.72 1.52
N ALA A 270 -5.24 23.24 0.44
CA ALA A 270 -4.28 23.99 -0.38
C ALA A 270 -4.37 23.59 -1.85
N LEU A 271 -3.88 24.47 -2.73
CA LEU A 271 -3.64 24.15 -4.13
C LEU A 271 -2.16 23.92 -4.34
N GLU A 272 -1.78 22.70 -4.70
CA GLU A 272 -0.40 22.36 -5.04
C GLU A 272 -0.23 22.32 -6.56
N VAL A 273 0.84 22.92 -7.07
CA VAL A 273 1.23 22.85 -8.48
C VAL A 273 2.53 22.05 -8.56
N GLY A 274 2.48 20.93 -9.27
CA GLY A 274 3.61 20.04 -9.49
C GLY A 274 4.06 20.03 -10.94
N ALA A 275 5.35 19.88 -11.17
CA ALA A 275 5.95 19.64 -12.47
C ALA A 275 7.03 18.55 -12.37
N HIS A 276 7.15 17.76 -13.43
CA HIS A 276 8.15 16.69 -13.51
C HIS A 276 8.81 16.64 -14.87
N PHE A 277 10.06 16.17 -14.88
CA PHE A 277 10.81 15.90 -16.09
C PHE A 277 11.75 14.72 -15.87
N ASP A 278 11.74 13.74 -16.77
CA ASP A 278 12.61 12.57 -16.79
C ASP A 278 13.23 12.42 -18.18
N VAL A 279 14.49 12.00 -18.23
CA VAL A 279 15.21 11.70 -19.46
C VAL A 279 16.13 10.50 -19.26
N ALA A 280 16.11 9.55 -20.20
CA ALA A 280 17.05 8.43 -20.21
C ALA A 280 17.45 8.08 -21.65
N PRO A 281 18.76 8.10 -21.99
CA PRO A 281 19.22 7.39 -23.17
C PRO A 281 19.07 5.89 -22.95
N TYR A 282 18.80 5.14 -24.01
CA TYR A 282 18.77 3.69 -23.95
C TYR A 282 19.26 3.07 -25.26
N THR A 283 19.47 1.76 -25.24
CA THR A 283 19.72 0.96 -26.44
C THR A 283 18.71 -0.18 -26.46
N SER A 284 18.06 -0.39 -27.61
CA SER A 284 17.12 -1.49 -27.82
C SER A 284 17.64 -2.37 -28.95
N GLN A 285 17.45 -3.68 -28.85
CA GLN A 285 17.81 -4.61 -29.93
C GLN A 285 16.61 -4.80 -30.85
N PHE A 286 16.71 -4.33 -32.09
CA PHE A 286 15.66 -4.47 -33.11
C PHE A 286 16.21 -5.30 -34.26
N ALA A 287 15.61 -6.47 -34.54
CA ALA A 287 16.07 -7.37 -35.61
C ALA A 287 17.59 -7.64 -35.59
N ASP A 288 18.13 -7.95 -34.40
CA ASP A 288 19.56 -8.17 -34.12
C ASP A 288 20.49 -6.95 -34.29
N GLU A 289 19.94 -5.76 -34.54
CA GLU A 289 20.69 -4.51 -34.62
C GLU A 289 20.51 -3.67 -33.34
N PRO A 290 21.59 -3.22 -32.68
CA PRO A 290 21.50 -2.33 -31.53
C PRO A 290 21.17 -0.91 -31.99
N LEU A 291 19.96 -0.44 -31.69
CA LEU A 291 19.51 0.91 -32.01
C LEU A 291 19.53 1.80 -30.78
N ALA A 292 20.16 2.97 -30.94
CA ALA A 292 20.14 4.01 -29.92
C ALA A 292 18.74 4.61 -29.82
N GLY A 293 18.29 4.89 -28.59
CA GLY A 293 17.01 5.47 -28.30
C GLY A 293 17.06 6.50 -27.19
N GLN A 294 15.99 7.28 -27.10
CA GLN A 294 15.82 8.29 -26.07
C GLN A 294 14.43 8.19 -25.47
N TYR A 295 14.38 8.16 -24.15
CA TYR A 295 13.17 8.32 -23.36
C TYR A 295 13.13 9.72 -22.77
N MET A 296 11.98 10.37 -22.88
CA MET A 296 11.67 11.65 -22.26
C MET A 296 10.25 11.61 -21.72
N ARG A 297 10.05 12.15 -20.53
CA ARG A 297 8.72 12.35 -19.94
C ARG A 297 8.70 13.69 -19.24
N GLY A 298 7.69 14.50 -19.50
CA GLY A 298 7.56 15.81 -18.87
C GLY A 298 6.11 16.22 -18.75
N GLY A 299 5.73 16.78 -17.62
CA GLY A 299 4.34 17.14 -17.37
C GLY A 299 4.16 18.06 -16.18
N GLY A 300 2.92 18.47 -15.99
CA GLY A 300 2.50 19.31 -14.89
C GLY A 300 1.12 18.93 -14.39
N GLN A 301 0.91 19.11 -13.08
CA GLN A 301 -0.32 18.80 -12.40
C GLN A 301 -0.70 19.94 -11.45
N VAL A 302 -1.99 20.22 -11.37
CA VAL A 302 -2.60 20.99 -10.29
C VAL A 302 -3.33 20.01 -9.39
N ARG A 303 -3.10 20.12 -8.08
CA ARG A 303 -3.65 19.22 -7.07
C ARG A 303 -4.40 20.04 -6.03
N TYR A 304 -5.66 19.71 -5.82
CA TYR A 304 -6.38 20.15 -4.64
C TYR A 304 -6.06 19.20 -3.50
N VAL A 305 -5.42 19.69 -2.45
CA VAL A 305 -5.00 18.91 -1.28
C VAL A 305 -5.91 19.28 -0.11
N ARG A 306 -6.43 18.27 0.59
CA ARG A 306 -7.27 18.47 1.79
C ARG A 306 -6.83 17.55 2.92
N GLY A 307 -6.66 18.11 4.10
CA GLY A 307 -6.41 17.40 5.34
C GLY A 307 -7.64 16.62 5.79
N LEU A 308 -7.47 15.31 5.93
CA LEU A 308 -8.49 14.36 6.39
C LEU A 308 -8.26 13.95 7.85
N GLY A 309 -7.03 14.11 8.34
CA GLY A 309 -6.63 13.92 9.74
C GLY A 309 -5.23 14.50 9.96
N PRO A 310 -4.61 14.28 11.14
CA PRO A 310 -3.30 14.86 11.45
C PRO A 310 -2.19 14.40 10.49
N SER A 311 -2.27 13.13 10.08
CA SER A 311 -1.30 12.49 9.19
C SER A 311 -1.82 12.25 7.78
N LEU A 312 -3.13 12.33 7.55
CA LEU A 312 -3.76 11.90 6.30
C LEU A 312 -4.24 13.09 5.47
N LYS A 313 -3.90 13.09 4.18
CA LYS A 313 -4.31 14.09 3.18
C LYS A 313 -4.98 13.40 2.00
N GLY A 314 -6.13 13.89 1.57
CA GLY A 314 -6.76 13.55 0.29
C GLY A 314 -6.34 14.52 -0.81
N ARG A 315 -6.29 14.04 -2.06
CA ARG A 315 -5.89 14.84 -3.22
C ARG A 315 -6.80 14.58 -4.43
N GLY A 316 -7.23 15.63 -5.09
CA GLY A 316 -7.76 15.59 -6.46
C GLY A 316 -6.73 16.16 -7.43
N LEU A 317 -6.48 15.48 -8.54
CA LEU A 317 -5.39 15.80 -9.47
C LEU A 317 -5.93 16.05 -10.89
N VAL A 318 -5.47 17.12 -11.52
CA VAL A 318 -5.70 17.41 -12.95
C VAL A 318 -4.38 17.87 -13.57
N GLY A 319 -4.04 17.39 -14.75
CA GLY A 319 -2.78 17.74 -15.40
C GLY A 319 -2.67 17.31 -16.85
N ALA A 320 -1.46 17.47 -17.38
CA ALA A 320 -1.09 16.99 -18.70
C ALA A 320 0.38 16.54 -18.73
N GLU A 321 0.68 15.58 -19.58
CA GLU A 321 2.02 15.02 -19.72
C GLU A 321 2.32 14.66 -21.15
N ILE A 322 3.57 14.92 -21.55
CA ILE A 322 4.19 14.44 -22.78
C ILE A 322 5.14 13.31 -22.41
N LEU A 323 4.99 12.17 -23.08
CA LEU A 323 5.92 11.05 -23.01
C LEU A 323 6.42 10.76 -24.42
N SER A 324 7.73 10.55 -24.56
CA SER A 324 8.36 10.20 -25.82
C SER A 324 9.38 9.10 -25.60
N ALA A 325 9.32 8.05 -26.40
CA ALA A 325 10.27 6.95 -26.38
C ALA A 325 10.64 6.60 -27.83
N THR A 326 11.74 7.18 -28.30
CA THR A 326 12.18 7.13 -29.71
C THR A 326 13.39 6.24 -29.90
N LEU A 327 13.57 5.75 -31.12
CA LEU A 327 14.71 4.98 -31.59
C LEU A 327 15.27 5.61 -32.86
N ALA A 328 16.54 5.33 -33.15
CA ALA A 328 17.15 5.67 -34.42
C ALA A 328 16.29 5.18 -35.60
N PRO A 329 16.14 5.99 -36.68
CA PRO A 329 15.30 5.65 -37.81
C PRO A 329 15.63 4.27 -38.39
N ASN A 330 14.60 3.45 -38.60
CA ASN A 330 14.69 2.14 -39.23
C ASN A 330 13.38 1.84 -39.99
N ALA A 331 13.36 0.74 -40.74
CA ALA A 331 12.25 0.41 -41.63
C ALA A 331 10.96 -0.05 -40.92
N LEU A 332 11.02 -0.38 -39.62
CA LEU A 332 9.92 -1.03 -38.91
C LEU A 332 9.30 -0.14 -37.83
N TYR A 333 10.12 0.53 -37.01
CA TYR A 333 9.63 1.20 -35.81
C TYR A 333 10.59 2.28 -35.28
N THR A 334 10.15 3.54 -35.20
CA THR A 334 11.01 4.66 -34.72
C THR A 334 10.62 5.21 -33.35
N GLY A 335 9.57 4.68 -32.72
CA GLY A 335 9.19 5.07 -31.37
C GLY A 335 7.71 5.40 -31.17
N HIS A 336 7.38 5.78 -29.94
CA HIS A 336 6.08 6.37 -29.59
C HIS A 336 6.25 7.75 -29.00
N SER A 337 5.26 8.61 -29.23
CA SER A 337 5.09 9.85 -28.48
C SER A 337 3.62 9.99 -28.10
N TYR A 338 3.36 10.35 -26.85
CA TYR A 338 2.03 10.53 -26.28
C TYR A 338 1.93 11.92 -25.64
N LEU A 339 0.84 12.62 -25.94
CA LEU A 339 0.33 13.73 -25.15
C LEU A 339 -0.92 13.24 -24.43
N THR A 340 -0.90 13.29 -23.11
CA THR A 340 -1.98 12.76 -22.26
C THR A 340 -2.53 13.86 -21.37
N ALA A 341 -3.85 13.87 -21.17
CA ALA A 341 -4.43 14.55 -20.01
C ALA A 341 -4.32 13.61 -18.80
N GLN A 342 -4.34 14.17 -17.59
CA GLN A 342 -4.28 13.43 -16.35
C GLN A 342 -5.44 13.87 -15.47
N LEU A 343 -6.22 12.90 -15.00
CA LEU A 343 -7.29 13.11 -14.02
C LEU A 343 -7.19 12.00 -12.98
N GLY A 344 -7.20 12.33 -11.69
CA GLY A 344 -7.12 11.30 -10.68
C GLY A 344 -7.31 11.77 -9.26
N VAL A 345 -7.10 10.81 -8.37
CA VAL A 345 -7.19 11.00 -6.92
C VAL A 345 -5.95 10.42 -6.27
N GLY A 346 -5.63 10.93 -5.08
CA GLY A 346 -4.49 10.46 -4.32
C GLY A 346 -4.66 10.62 -2.82
N LEU A 347 -3.78 9.95 -2.09
CA LEU A 347 -3.68 9.97 -0.64
C LEU A 347 -2.24 10.28 -0.26
N GLY A 348 -2.06 11.12 0.75
CA GLY A 348 -0.79 11.37 1.40
C GLY A 348 -0.87 10.96 2.86
N TYR A 349 0.09 10.15 3.33
CA TYR A 349 0.20 9.75 4.72
C TYR A 349 1.56 10.20 5.29
N ALA A 350 1.54 10.99 6.35
CA ALA A 350 2.72 11.43 7.07
C ALA A 350 3.00 10.52 8.27
N PHE A 351 4.16 9.88 8.27
CA PHE A 351 4.69 9.13 9.40
C PHE A 351 5.30 10.12 10.41
N GLY A 352 4.44 10.88 11.07
CA GLY A 352 4.84 11.99 11.94
C GLY A 352 5.75 12.98 11.22
N GLU A 353 6.92 13.26 11.81
CA GLU A 353 7.95 14.13 11.22
C GLU A 353 8.97 13.37 10.36
N LEU A 354 8.87 12.04 10.29
CA LEU A 354 9.89 11.20 9.68
C LEU A 354 9.81 11.17 8.16
N ALA A 355 8.64 10.86 7.62
CA ALA A 355 8.45 10.70 6.17
C ALA A 355 7.00 10.97 5.74
N GLU A 356 6.80 11.18 4.44
CA GLU A 356 5.50 11.30 3.79
C GLU A 356 5.43 10.30 2.62
N LEU A 357 4.45 9.38 2.68
CA LEU A 357 4.07 8.51 1.58
C LEU A 357 2.95 9.15 0.78
N ASN A 358 3.05 9.08 -0.54
CA ASN A 358 2.13 9.68 -1.49
C ASN A 358 1.69 8.61 -2.48
N LEU A 359 0.40 8.40 -2.61
CA LEU A 359 -0.19 7.45 -3.53
C LEU A 359 -1.13 8.21 -4.47
N ALA A 360 -1.11 7.91 -5.76
CA ALA A 360 -2.08 8.44 -6.70
C ALA A 360 -2.45 7.42 -7.78
N ALA A 361 -3.73 7.41 -8.15
CA ALA A 361 -4.26 6.67 -9.29
C ALA A 361 -4.84 7.67 -10.29
N LEU A 362 -4.44 7.54 -11.55
CA LEU A 362 -4.71 8.50 -12.61
C LEU A 362 -5.32 7.78 -13.81
N PHE A 363 -6.41 8.33 -14.31
CA PHE A 363 -6.88 8.09 -15.67
C PHE A 363 -6.16 9.07 -16.60
N THR A 364 -5.50 8.53 -17.62
CA THR A 364 -4.58 9.32 -18.47
C THR A 364 -4.94 9.25 -19.95
N PRO A 365 -6.10 9.77 -20.39
CA PRO A 365 -6.51 9.64 -21.78
C PRO A 365 -5.47 10.26 -22.73
N VAL A 366 -5.13 9.53 -23.79
CA VAL A 366 -4.20 10.00 -24.82
C VAL A 366 -4.93 10.97 -25.74
N ILE A 367 -4.55 12.24 -25.69
CA ILE A 367 -5.10 13.32 -26.53
C ILE A 367 -4.52 13.22 -27.94
N SER A 368 -3.21 12.98 -28.03
CA SER A 368 -2.49 12.78 -29.29
C SER A 368 -1.42 11.73 -29.07
N GLY A 369 -1.29 10.80 -30.00
CA GLY A 369 -0.34 9.70 -29.92
C GLY A 369 0.18 9.33 -31.30
N THR A 370 1.48 9.52 -31.53
CA THR A 370 2.13 9.14 -32.78
C THR A 370 2.95 7.87 -32.57
N ASN A 371 2.91 6.98 -33.56
CA ASN A 371 3.78 5.82 -33.64
C ASN A 371 4.67 5.95 -34.88
N SER A 372 5.98 5.78 -34.70
CA SER A 372 6.97 5.68 -35.75
C SER A 372 6.92 6.86 -36.73
N ALA A 373 7.00 8.09 -36.21
CA ALA A 373 6.86 9.33 -36.97
C ALA A 373 5.55 9.45 -37.78
N GLY A 374 4.49 8.74 -37.37
CA GLY A 374 3.18 8.73 -38.04
C GLY A 374 2.98 7.59 -39.04
N ALA A 375 3.92 6.65 -39.15
CA ALA A 375 3.83 5.53 -40.11
C ALA A 375 2.61 4.62 -39.91
N TYR A 376 2.03 4.59 -38.71
CA TYR A 376 0.81 3.82 -38.43
C TYR A 376 -0.46 4.70 -38.33
N GLY A 377 -0.38 5.96 -38.77
CA GLY A 377 -1.49 6.90 -38.70
C GLY A 377 -1.81 7.38 -37.27
N GLU A 378 -2.90 8.13 -37.14
CA GLU A 378 -3.46 8.49 -35.83
C GLU A 378 -4.19 7.28 -35.24
N GLY A 379 -3.74 6.78 -34.11
CA GLY A 379 -4.47 5.71 -33.41
C GLY A 379 -5.75 6.22 -32.74
N SER A 380 -6.66 5.29 -32.47
CA SER A 380 -7.96 5.53 -31.83
C SER A 380 -7.84 5.94 -30.37
N PHE A 381 -8.79 6.74 -29.88
CA PHE A 381 -8.92 7.01 -28.45
C PHE A 381 -8.96 5.69 -27.68
N ALA A 382 -8.08 5.56 -26.68
CA ALA A 382 -7.99 4.35 -25.89
C ALA A 382 -7.69 4.70 -24.43
N PRO A 383 -8.29 3.96 -23.48
CA PRO A 383 -8.09 4.20 -22.07
C PRO A 383 -6.64 3.91 -21.71
N SER A 384 -6.08 4.79 -20.89
CA SER A 384 -4.71 4.70 -20.41
C SER A 384 -4.73 5.08 -18.93
N ALA A 385 -3.84 4.46 -18.16
CA ALA A 385 -3.86 4.58 -16.71
C ALA A 385 -2.44 4.74 -16.16
N SER A 386 -2.32 5.43 -15.04
CA SER A 386 -1.08 5.57 -14.31
C SER A 386 -1.31 5.41 -12.81
N ALA A 387 -0.32 4.80 -12.13
CA ALA A 387 -0.24 4.75 -10.69
C ALA A 387 1.09 5.36 -10.23
N GLN A 388 1.05 6.15 -9.16
CA GLN A 388 2.22 6.84 -8.61
C GLN A 388 2.36 6.53 -7.14
N VAL A 389 3.58 6.22 -6.71
CA VAL A 389 3.95 5.99 -5.31
C VAL A 389 5.19 6.81 -5.02
N GLY A 390 5.13 7.75 -4.09
CA GLY A 390 6.24 8.62 -3.73
C GLY A 390 6.48 8.61 -2.22
N LEU A 391 7.67 8.19 -1.80
CA LEU A 391 8.13 8.30 -0.42
C LEU A 391 9.12 9.46 -0.32
N VAL A 392 8.89 10.39 0.61
CA VAL A 392 9.81 11.50 0.91
C VAL A 392 10.18 11.46 2.38
N VAL A 393 11.46 11.32 2.69
CA VAL A 393 12.00 11.42 4.05
C VAL A 393 12.12 12.89 4.42
N ARG A 394 11.47 13.26 5.53
CA ARG A 394 11.36 14.63 6.06
C ARG A 394 12.21 14.87 7.31
N THR A 395 12.78 13.84 7.93
CA THR A 395 13.67 13.97 9.11
C THR A 395 14.85 14.93 8.89
N PHE A 396 15.25 15.13 7.63
CA PHE A 396 16.37 16.00 7.26
C PHE A 396 15.93 17.39 6.77
N GLU A 397 14.67 17.78 6.96
CA GLU A 397 14.17 19.08 6.54
C GLU A 397 15.13 20.21 6.99
N PRO A 398 15.49 21.15 6.09
CA PRO A 398 14.90 21.39 4.76
C PRO A 398 15.42 20.49 3.63
N PHE A 399 16.40 19.61 3.86
CA PHE A 399 16.87 18.65 2.86
C PHE A 399 15.88 17.49 2.73
N LEU A 400 15.63 17.09 1.48
CA LEU A 400 14.68 16.03 1.16
C LEU A 400 15.42 14.89 0.47
N ILE A 401 15.08 13.66 0.85
CA ILE A 401 15.44 12.46 0.10
C ILE A 401 14.13 11.79 -0.29
N GLY A 402 13.97 11.38 -1.54
CA GLY A 402 12.75 10.72 -1.96
C GLY A 402 12.92 9.69 -3.05
N VAL A 403 11.98 8.77 -3.07
CA VAL A 403 11.86 7.70 -4.06
C VAL A 403 10.46 7.78 -4.66
N ASP A 404 10.37 8.07 -5.96
CA ASP A 404 9.11 8.18 -6.68
C ASP A 404 9.01 7.08 -7.74
N TYR A 405 8.12 6.13 -7.55
CA TYR A 405 7.75 5.12 -8.52
C TYR A 405 6.54 5.57 -9.34
N THR A 406 6.60 5.41 -10.66
CA THR A 406 5.47 5.59 -11.58
C THR A 406 5.29 4.34 -12.42
N TYR A 407 4.05 3.86 -12.49
CA TYR A 407 3.57 2.93 -13.51
C TYR A 407 2.70 3.69 -14.52
N GLN A 408 2.86 3.38 -15.81
CA GLN A 408 2.00 3.90 -16.89
C GLN A 408 1.68 2.79 -17.88
N LEU A 409 0.42 2.74 -18.32
CA LEU A 409 -0.07 1.84 -19.34
C LEU A 409 -0.78 2.63 -20.44
N HIS A 410 -0.28 2.51 -21.66
CA HIS A 410 -0.91 3.01 -22.86
C HIS A 410 -1.34 1.84 -23.75
N LEU A 411 -2.65 1.69 -23.89
CA LEU A 411 -3.25 0.78 -24.86
C LEU A 411 -3.66 1.61 -26.07
N ARG A 412 -3.39 1.13 -27.28
CA ARG A 412 -3.70 1.83 -28.52
C ARG A 412 -4.04 0.85 -29.62
N GLU A 413 -4.98 1.25 -30.47
CA GLU A 413 -5.23 0.59 -31.75
C GLU A 413 -5.05 1.61 -32.86
N PHE A 414 -4.45 1.16 -33.96
CA PHE A 414 -4.29 1.93 -35.19
C PHE A 414 -5.12 1.20 -36.24
N PRO A 415 -6.38 1.63 -36.50
CA PRO A 415 -7.29 0.90 -37.37
C PRO A 415 -6.88 0.98 -38.84
N ASP A 416 -6.34 2.12 -39.27
CA ASP A 416 -5.95 2.36 -40.68
C ASP A 416 -4.42 2.59 -40.84
N PRO A 417 -3.63 1.49 -40.82
CA PRO A 417 -2.26 1.40 -41.29
C PRO A 417 -1.80 2.28 -42.45
N VAL A 418 -0.75 3.10 -42.36
CA VAL A 418 -0.15 3.63 -43.62
C VAL A 418 0.78 2.59 -44.27
N ILE A 419 1.43 1.76 -43.46
CA ILE A 419 2.48 0.82 -43.91
C ILE A 419 2.09 -0.67 -43.90
N VAL A 420 0.92 -1.03 -43.36
CA VAL A 420 0.40 -2.41 -43.33
C VAL A 420 -1.12 -2.43 -43.55
N GLU A 421 -1.63 -3.46 -44.20
CA GLU A 421 -3.05 -3.57 -44.61
C GLU A 421 -4.02 -4.03 -43.51
N ALA A 422 -3.53 -4.21 -42.28
CA ALA A 422 -4.31 -4.71 -41.14
C ALA A 422 -4.15 -3.81 -39.90
N PRO A 423 -5.19 -3.71 -39.03
CA PRO A 423 -5.10 -2.95 -37.79
C PRO A 423 -3.93 -3.38 -36.91
N VAL A 424 -3.31 -2.40 -36.27
CA VAL A 424 -2.18 -2.60 -35.35
C VAL A 424 -2.64 -2.32 -33.93
N SER A 425 -2.46 -3.29 -33.03
CA SER A 425 -2.64 -3.08 -31.60
C SER A 425 -1.29 -2.82 -30.94
N SER A 426 -1.24 -1.88 -30.00
CA SER A 426 -0.05 -1.50 -29.24
C SER A 426 -0.38 -1.45 -27.76
N ARG A 427 0.49 -2.06 -26.96
CA ARG A 427 0.50 -2.02 -25.50
C ARG A 427 1.87 -1.55 -25.05
N ASP A 428 1.94 -0.35 -24.51
CA ASP A 428 3.19 0.24 -24.01
C ASP A 428 3.08 0.44 -22.51
N GLN A 429 4.01 -0.16 -21.77
CA GLN A 429 4.07 -0.13 -20.31
C GLN A 429 5.38 0.49 -19.86
N PHE A 430 5.30 1.36 -18.86
CA PHE A 430 6.46 2.02 -18.28
C PHE A 430 6.47 1.82 -16.77
N HIS A 431 7.60 1.39 -16.26
CA HIS A 431 7.93 1.38 -14.84
C HIS A 431 9.13 2.29 -14.65
N THR A 432 8.98 3.39 -13.90
CA THR A 432 10.08 4.31 -13.62
C THR A 432 10.18 4.58 -12.14
N VAL A 433 11.40 4.67 -11.63
CA VAL A 433 11.75 5.03 -10.26
C VAL A 433 12.71 6.20 -10.33
N LEU A 434 12.39 7.29 -9.64
CA LEU A 434 13.29 8.40 -9.41
C LEU A 434 13.80 8.34 -7.97
N ILE A 435 15.10 8.15 -7.80
CA ILE A 435 15.80 8.32 -6.52
C ILE A 435 16.38 9.73 -6.53
N SER A 436 15.88 10.59 -5.66
CA SER A 436 16.17 12.03 -5.70
C SER A 436 16.57 12.59 -4.35
N ALA A 437 17.40 13.62 -4.40
CA ALA A 437 17.68 14.50 -3.29
C ALA A 437 17.24 15.92 -3.65
N GLY A 438 16.95 16.74 -2.65
CA GLY A 438 16.46 18.07 -2.90
C GLY A 438 16.32 18.93 -1.67
N TYR A 439 15.56 20.01 -1.82
CA TYR A 439 15.41 21.03 -0.81
C TYR A 439 13.97 21.54 -0.75
N ARG A 440 13.53 21.86 0.46
CA ARG A 440 12.25 22.49 0.77
C ARG A 440 12.47 23.94 1.18
N PHE A 441 11.82 24.86 0.47
CA PHE A 441 11.73 26.26 0.82
C PHE A 441 10.34 26.53 1.41
N ASP A 442 10.26 26.95 2.66
CA ASP A 442 9.00 27.40 3.25
C ASP A 442 8.84 28.91 3.04
N PHE A 443 7.61 29.35 2.78
CA PHE A 443 7.27 30.77 2.62
C PHE A 443 6.24 31.20 3.66
N GLY A 444 6.42 32.41 4.22
CA GLY A 444 5.42 33.03 5.11
C GLY A 444 5.50 32.59 6.57
N GLY A 445 6.71 32.54 7.13
CA GLY A 445 6.92 32.46 8.59
C GLY A 445 6.55 33.75 9.31
#